data_AF-A0A372LJZ7-F1
#
_entry.id   AF-A0A372LJZ7-F1
#
_cell.length_a   1.000
_cell.length_b   1.000
_cell.length_c   1.000
_cell.angle_alpha   90.00
_cell.angle_beta   90.00
_cell.angle_gamma   90.00
#
_symmetry.space_group_name_H-M   'P 1'
#
loop_
_entity.id
_entity.type
_entity.pdbx_description
1 polymer ?
#
loop_
_entity_poly.entity_id
_entity_poly.type
_entity_poly.pdbx_seq_one_letter_code
_entity_poly.pdbx_strand_id
1 'polypeptide(L)'
;MALPYTKNSRLQKLPILLPQAFELSLPVNDISLTIPYLKHFNAFLLVKKVLSFLKLHLPVITKPTAFYHHVSIQFMHWPQYSHSLILSVDLDLYFLHDALAQVTLHILVCKKKGGDQHLSRNPDVYFQKANMYQMLAEYYKYVNPELHVKYYYKHLNHLKKATQSFRINAWQHQFVQPVPGRLRFLHASPDAPNVDVYLDGMRIHQNVTYLETGDFLPLPEGQYQLDIYPSGQMIHTIVSSKITIGRGRFLTAAVTGHTDNPRLVTITEDSLIPAGEAKIKFIHLSPDAPSLDIAVKKGDVIFPNLSYRKATDYLGIMPMTIDLEVRLSGTADVVLNLEQFQFNKDNAYSVFLTGLTGQDPGLKPLILTS
;
A
#
# COMPACT_ATOMS: atom_id res chain seq x y z
N MET A 1 -39.71 27.58 -56.63
CA MET A 1 -40.30 28.90 -56.27
C MET A 1 -40.49 28.90 -54.77
N ALA A 2 -40.16 29.87 -53.93
CA ALA A 2 -39.44 31.15 -53.99
C ALA A 2 -39.56 31.69 -52.54
N LEU A 3 -38.49 32.16 -51.91
CA LEU A 3 -38.58 32.97 -50.68
C LEU A 3 -38.97 34.42 -51.04
N PRO A 4 -39.51 35.24 -50.12
CA PRO A 4 -38.63 36.19 -49.38
C PRO A 4 -39.06 36.66 -47.96
N TYR A 5 -38.02 36.82 -47.11
CA TYR A 5 -37.62 37.92 -46.21
C TYR A 5 -38.55 39.05 -45.65
N THR A 6 -38.34 39.38 -44.35
CA THR A 6 -38.22 40.69 -43.61
C THR A 6 -39.05 40.78 -42.31
N LYS A 7 -38.79 41.57 -41.24
CA LYS A 7 -37.62 42.01 -40.42
C LYS A 7 -38.18 42.85 -39.22
N ASN A 8 -37.66 42.68 -37.98
CA ASN A 8 -37.68 43.61 -36.79
C ASN A 8 -39.03 43.98 -36.13
N SER A 9 -39.18 44.34 -34.84
CA SER A 9 -38.35 44.48 -33.62
C SER A 9 -39.27 44.83 -32.42
N ARG A 10 -38.90 44.44 -31.17
CA ARG A 10 -38.91 45.24 -29.91
C ARG A 10 -39.09 44.40 -28.63
N LEU A 11 -38.13 44.55 -27.73
CA LEU A 11 -38.16 44.15 -26.33
C LEU A 11 -39.09 45.07 -25.53
N GLN A 12 -39.93 44.50 -24.66
CA GLN A 12 -40.51 45.17 -23.49
C GLN A 12 -40.45 44.22 -22.30
N LYS A 13 -39.77 44.65 -21.23
CA LYS A 13 -39.93 44.13 -19.86
C LYS A 13 -40.51 45.27 -19.03
N LEU A 14 -41.65 45.03 -18.39
CA LEU A 14 -42.25 45.91 -17.38
C LEU A 14 -42.27 45.21 -16.01
N PRO A 15 -42.17 45.97 -14.91
CA PRO A 15 -41.82 45.53 -13.57
C PRO A 15 -43.07 45.29 -12.71
N ILE A 16 -42.95 44.53 -11.63
CA ILE A 16 -44.01 44.45 -10.62
C ILE A 16 -43.39 44.68 -9.23
N LEU A 17 -44.02 45.63 -8.53
CA LEU A 17 -43.76 46.07 -7.16
C LEU A 17 -43.97 44.95 -6.14
N LEU A 18 -43.23 45.02 -5.04
CA LEU A 18 -43.51 44.30 -3.78
C LEU A 18 -44.11 45.28 -2.75
N PRO A 19 -45.13 44.88 -1.96
CA PRO A 19 -45.51 45.56 -0.72
C PRO A 19 -44.76 44.99 0.50
N GLN A 20 -44.69 45.82 1.55
CA GLN A 20 -44.26 45.55 2.94
C GLN A 20 -45.11 44.43 3.58
N ALA A 21 -44.70 43.61 4.55
CA ALA A 21 -43.48 43.41 5.34
C ALA A 21 -43.44 41.93 5.78
N PHE A 22 -42.24 41.36 5.96
CA PHE A 22 -42.04 40.13 6.75
C PHE A 22 -40.65 40.23 7.37
N GLU A 23 -40.58 40.28 8.70
CA GLU A 23 -39.31 40.20 9.43
C GLU A 23 -38.73 38.79 9.28
N LEU A 24 -37.52 38.71 8.73
CA LEU A 24 -36.70 37.51 8.79
C LEU A 24 -35.32 37.91 9.34
N SER A 25 -35.11 37.70 10.64
CA SER A 25 -33.79 37.83 11.27
C SER A 25 -32.91 36.66 10.83
N LEU A 26 -32.16 36.82 9.74
CA LEU A 26 -31.10 35.90 9.34
C LEU A 26 -29.73 36.42 9.84
N PRO A 27 -28.88 35.57 10.44
CA PRO A 27 -27.54 35.97 10.84
C PRO A 27 -26.67 36.26 9.60
N VAL A 28 -25.98 37.41 9.64
CA VAL A 28 -25.32 38.16 8.54
C VAL A 28 -24.00 37.53 8.05
N ASN A 29 -23.83 36.20 8.11
CA ASN A 29 -22.51 35.60 7.89
C ASN A 29 -22.21 35.08 6.49
N ASP A 30 -23.13 35.16 5.52
CA ASP A 30 -22.83 34.74 4.13
C ASP A 30 -23.60 35.59 3.11
N ILE A 31 -22.87 36.43 2.36
CA ILE A 31 -23.41 37.17 1.21
C ILE A 31 -22.80 36.57 -0.07
N SER A 32 -23.61 35.85 -0.85
CA SER A 32 -23.21 35.29 -2.14
C SER A 32 -23.63 36.21 -3.29
N LEU A 33 -22.71 36.53 -4.21
CA LEU A 33 -22.91 37.48 -5.29
C LEU A 33 -22.65 36.82 -6.65
N THR A 34 -23.66 36.79 -7.52
CA THR A 34 -23.57 36.17 -8.85
C THR A 34 -23.44 37.25 -9.92
N ILE A 35 -22.28 37.34 -10.60
CA ILE A 35 -22.05 38.30 -11.70
C ILE A 35 -22.04 37.56 -13.04
N PRO A 36 -22.86 37.97 -14.04
CA PRO A 36 -22.83 37.35 -15.35
C PRO A 36 -21.58 37.76 -16.15
N TYR A 37 -21.02 36.75 -16.80
CA TYR A 37 -19.91 36.68 -17.77
C TYR A 37 -19.26 38.00 -18.25
N LEU A 38 -17.94 38.11 -18.03
CA LEU A 38 -17.06 39.11 -18.65
C LEU A 38 -16.19 38.40 -19.70
N LYS A 39 -16.46 38.66 -20.98
CA LYS A 39 -15.84 37.98 -22.13
C LYS A 39 -14.32 38.20 -22.23
N HIS A 40 -13.78 39.22 -21.56
CA HIS A 40 -12.36 39.45 -21.36
C HIS A 40 -12.11 39.79 -19.89
N PHE A 41 -11.22 39.03 -19.23
CA PHE A 41 -10.92 39.19 -17.82
C PHE A 41 -10.07 40.45 -17.61
N ASN A 42 -10.68 41.54 -17.11
CA ASN A 42 -9.98 42.75 -16.72
C ASN A 42 -10.18 42.98 -15.22
N ALA A 43 -9.11 42.74 -14.44
CA ALA A 43 -9.13 42.81 -12.98
C ALA A 43 -9.62 44.16 -12.44
N PHE A 44 -9.31 45.26 -13.14
CA PHE A 44 -9.72 46.60 -12.73
C PHE A 44 -11.24 46.82 -12.82
N LEU A 45 -11.88 46.20 -13.81
CA LEU A 45 -13.33 46.29 -14.01
C LEU A 45 -14.10 45.41 -13.01
N LEU A 46 -13.52 44.27 -12.62
CA LEU A 46 -14.06 43.38 -11.60
C LEU A 46 -14.05 44.06 -10.22
N VAL A 47 -12.93 44.69 -9.85
CA VAL A 47 -12.79 45.43 -8.59
C VAL A 47 -13.78 46.60 -8.50
N LYS A 48 -13.97 47.37 -9.58
CA LYS A 48 -14.99 48.44 -9.61
C LYS A 48 -16.42 47.93 -9.41
N LYS A 49 -16.78 46.78 -9.98
CA LYS A 49 -18.12 46.20 -9.82
C LYS A 49 -18.36 45.64 -8.43
N VAL A 50 -17.35 45.00 -7.83
CA VAL A 50 -17.41 44.50 -6.44
C VAL A 50 -17.56 45.68 -5.46
N LEU A 51 -16.77 46.75 -5.62
CA LEU A 51 -16.88 47.96 -4.79
C LEU A 51 -18.23 48.67 -4.94
N SER A 52 -18.79 48.73 -6.15
CA SER A 52 -20.13 49.31 -6.40
C SER A 52 -21.25 48.52 -5.74
N PHE A 53 -21.14 47.18 -5.70
CA PHE A 53 -22.14 46.34 -5.06
C PHE A 53 -22.09 46.44 -3.54
N LEU A 54 -20.87 46.46 -2.97
CA LEU A 54 -20.65 46.64 -1.53
C LEU A 54 -21.19 48.00 -1.06
N LYS A 55 -21.02 49.07 -1.84
CA LYS A 55 -21.62 50.39 -1.57
C LYS A 55 -23.15 50.41 -1.52
N LEU A 56 -23.81 49.49 -2.23
CA LEU A 56 -25.28 49.43 -2.33
C LEU A 56 -25.92 48.55 -1.25
N HIS A 57 -25.17 47.64 -0.63
CA HIS A 57 -25.70 46.60 0.27
C HIS A 57 -25.12 46.62 1.69
N LEU A 58 -24.12 47.47 1.97
CA LEU A 58 -23.66 47.71 3.34
C LEU A 58 -24.52 48.82 3.98
N PRO A 59 -25.17 48.58 5.15
CA PRO A 59 -25.85 49.64 5.86
C PRO A 59 -24.84 50.69 6.35
N VAL A 60 -25.24 51.97 6.42
CA VAL A 60 -24.44 53.03 7.04
C VAL A 60 -24.30 52.68 8.53
N ILE A 61 -23.10 52.24 8.92
CA ILE A 61 -22.78 51.87 10.30
C ILE A 61 -22.56 53.17 11.07
N THR A 62 -23.40 53.47 12.06
CA THR A 62 -23.39 54.75 12.81
C THR A 62 -22.80 54.63 14.23
N LYS A 63 -22.07 53.55 14.56
CA LYS A 63 -21.36 53.44 15.86
C LYS A 63 -20.01 52.73 15.75
N PRO A 64 -19.01 53.14 16.57
CA PRO A 64 -17.65 52.68 16.44
C PRO A 64 -17.48 51.35 17.17
N THR A 65 -17.65 50.26 16.43
CA THR A 65 -17.17 48.94 16.85
C THR A 65 -16.52 48.29 15.66
N ALA A 66 -15.26 47.88 15.82
CA ALA A 66 -14.49 47.21 14.78
C ALA A 66 -15.20 45.90 14.40
N PHE A 67 -15.71 45.83 13.16
CA PHE A 67 -16.30 44.63 12.61
C PHE A 67 -15.35 43.99 11.60
N TYR A 68 -15.07 42.71 11.78
CA TYR A 68 -14.50 41.85 10.74
C TYR A 68 -15.64 41.31 9.88
N HIS A 69 -15.65 41.61 8.58
CA HIS A 69 -16.50 40.93 7.61
C HIS A 69 -15.63 40.09 6.69
N HIS A 70 -15.77 38.77 6.78
CA HIS A 70 -15.16 37.84 5.84
C HIS A 70 -16.16 37.59 4.69
N VAL A 71 -15.89 38.16 3.51
CA VAL A 71 -16.75 37.96 2.33
C VAL A 71 -16.03 37.03 1.36
N SER A 72 -16.43 35.76 1.32
CA SER A 72 -15.90 34.81 0.33
C SER A 72 -16.84 34.74 -0.86
N ILE A 73 -16.34 35.03 -2.06
CA ILE A 73 -17.11 34.91 -3.30
C ILE A 73 -16.57 33.70 -4.08
N GLN A 74 -17.34 32.62 -4.15
CA GLN A 74 -17.04 31.45 -4.98
C GLN A 74 -17.81 31.51 -6.31
N PHE A 75 -17.09 31.42 -7.42
CA PHE A 75 -17.70 31.24 -8.74
C PHE A 75 -17.84 29.74 -9.02
N MET A 76 -19.07 29.27 -9.29
CA MET A 76 -19.34 27.87 -9.61
C MET A 76 -19.31 27.61 -11.14
N HIS A 77 -18.91 26.39 -11.46
CA HIS A 77 -18.49 25.81 -12.73
C HIS A 77 -19.45 25.97 -13.92
N TRP A 78 -18.92 26.07 -15.16
CA TRP A 78 -19.68 25.93 -16.41
C TRP A 78 -19.13 24.76 -17.25
N PRO A 79 -19.96 23.89 -17.88
CA PRO A 79 -19.55 22.52 -18.24
C PRO A 79 -18.73 22.38 -19.54
N GLN A 80 -18.31 23.46 -20.19
CA GLN A 80 -17.86 23.39 -21.60
C GLN A 80 -16.38 23.69 -21.87
N TYR A 81 -15.53 23.88 -20.86
CA TYR A 81 -14.08 23.98 -21.05
C TYR A 81 -13.29 23.25 -19.96
N SER A 82 -12.26 22.51 -20.36
CA SER A 82 -11.45 21.58 -19.56
C SER A 82 -10.53 22.23 -18.50
N HIS A 83 -10.61 23.55 -18.31
CA HIS A 83 -9.78 24.28 -17.37
C HIS A 83 -10.63 25.24 -16.53
N SER A 84 -10.85 24.88 -15.27
CA SER A 84 -11.50 25.75 -14.29
C SER A 84 -10.45 26.62 -13.59
N LEU A 85 -10.53 27.94 -13.80
CA LEU A 85 -9.77 28.93 -13.05
C LEU A 85 -10.57 29.26 -11.78
N ILE A 86 -9.96 29.10 -10.60
CA ILE A 86 -10.58 29.54 -9.33
C ILE A 86 -9.92 30.86 -8.95
N LEU A 87 -10.76 31.89 -8.81
CA LEU A 87 -10.38 33.20 -8.30
C LEU A 87 -10.95 33.33 -6.89
N SER A 88 -10.06 33.43 -5.90
CA SER A 88 -10.43 33.87 -4.56
C SER A 88 -10.06 35.34 -4.42
N VAL A 89 -10.99 36.13 -3.89
CA VAL A 89 -10.83 37.56 -3.66
C VAL A 89 -11.12 37.81 -2.19
N ASP A 90 -10.08 38.13 -1.43
CA ASP A 90 -10.20 38.52 -0.02
C ASP A 90 -10.05 40.04 0.09
N LEU A 91 -10.94 40.64 0.89
CA LEU A 91 -11.12 42.10 0.94
C LEU A 91 -11.14 42.54 2.40
N ASP A 92 -10.07 43.22 2.82
CA ASP A 92 -9.92 43.73 4.18
C ASP A 92 -10.25 45.22 4.22
N LEU A 93 -11.21 45.61 5.07
CA LEU A 93 -11.65 47.00 5.24
C LEU A 93 -11.22 47.51 6.62
N TYR A 94 -10.41 48.57 6.63
CA TYR A 94 -9.98 49.25 7.87
C TYR A 94 -10.67 50.62 7.99
N PHE A 95 -11.38 50.82 9.10
CA PHE A 95 -12.06 52.09 9.42
C PHE A 95 -11.38 52.77 10.60
N LEU A 96 -11.17 54.09 10.51
CA LEU A 96 -10.65 54.93 11.59
C LEU A 96 -11.59 56.13 11.75
N HIS A 97 -12.23 56.26 12.92
CA HIS A 97 -13.15 57.37 13.26
C HIS A 97 -14.12 57.72 12.12
N ASP A 98 -14.93 56.74 11.73
CA ASP A 98 -16.00 56.83 10.71
C ASP A 98 -15.56 57.10 9.26
N ALA A 99 -14.25 57.16 8.99
CA ALA A 99 -13.70 57.24 7.64
C ALA A 99 -12.98 55.93 7.25
N LEU A 100 -13.21 55.48 6.03
CA LEU A 100 -12.59 54.28 5.46
C LEU A 100 -11.12 54.61 5.15
N ALA A 101 -10.21 54.10 5.98
CA ALA A 101 -8.80 54.50 5.98
C ALA A 101 -7.95 53.67 5.01
N GLN A 102 -8.25 52.38 4.84
CA GLN A 102 -7.50 51.51 3.94
C GLN A 102 -8.33 50.32 3.45
N VAL A 103 -8.12 49.94 2.19
CA VAL A 103 -8.69 48.71 1.58
C VAL A 103 -7.53 47.89 1.00
N THR A 104 -7.41 46.64 1.43
CA THR A 104 -6.41 45.72 0.89
C THR A 104 -7.10 44.57 0.18
N LEU A 105 -6.67 44.29 -1.05
CA LEU A 105 -7.26 43.26 -1.91
C LEU A 105 -6.22 42.18 -2.20
N HIS A 106 -6.50 40.95 -1.77
CA HIS A 106 -5.67 39.80 -2.07
C HIS A 106 -6.35 38.95 -3.14
N ILE A 107 -5.69 38.80 -4.30
CA ILE A 107 -6.18 37.98 -5.41
C ILE A 107 -5.26 36.76 -5.55
N LEU A 108 -5.81 35.58 -5.33
CA LEU A 108 -5.08 34.32 -5.47
C LEU A 108 -5.61 33.56 -6.68
N VAL A 109 -4.73 33.30 -7.65
CA VAL A 109 -5.05 32.59 -8.90
C VAL A 109 -4.37 31.24 -8.88
N CYS A 110 -5.15 30.16 -8.72
CA CYS A 110 -4.63 28.80 -8.78
C CYS A 110 -5.04 28.10 -10.08
N LYS A 111 -4.03 27.50 -10.75
CA LYS A 111 -4.22 26.63 -11.93
C LYS A 111 -4.32 25.18 -11.46
N LYS A 112 -5.48 24.56 -11.66
CA LYS A 112 -5.71 23.15 -11.31
C LYS A 112 -5.06 22.24 -12.37
N LYS A 113 -4.02 21.49 -12.02
CA LYS A 113 -3.67 20.25 -12.75
C LYS A 113 -4.56 19.14 -12.20
N GLY A 114 -5.19 18.38 -13.11
CA GLY A 114 -6.21 17.39 -12.77
C GLY A 114 -5.68 16.28 -11.85
N GLY A 115 -6.54 15.78 -10.97
CA GLY A 115 -6.28 14.67 -10.07
C GLY A 115 -6.70 14.95 -8.62
N ASP A 116 -7.82 14.36 -8.24
CA ASP A 116 -8.24 13.94 -6.88
C ASP A 116 -8.61 14.96 -5.79
N GLN A 117 -9.89 14.89 -5.42
CA GLN A 117 -10.44 15.45 -4.18
C GLN A 117 -10.24 14.45 -3.04
N HIS A 118 -9.19 14.62 -2.21
CA HIS A 118 -9.20 14.10 -0.84
C HIS A 118 -8.66 15.17 0.11
N LEU A 119 -9.56 15.68 0.95
CA LEU A 119 -9.25 16.54 2.08
C LEU A 119 -8.39 15.77 3.10
N SER A 120 -7.08 16.01 3.09
CA SER A 120 -6.21 15.68 4.23
C SER A 120 -6.61 16.54 5.43
N ARG A 121 -7.29 15.96 6.42
CA ARG A 121 -7.37 16.51 7.78
C ARG A 121 -6.58 15.60 8.72
N ASN A 122 -5.46 16.10 9.24
CA ASN A 122 -4.58 15.37 10.15
C ASN A 122 -5.36 14.87 11.40
N PRO A 123 -5.38 13.55 11.68
CA PRO A 123 -6.09 12.94 12.81
C PRO A 123 -5.57 13.41 14.17
N ASP A 124 -4.30 13.83 14.27
CA ASP A 124 -3.67 14.31 15.49
C ASP A 124 -4.41 15.54 16.07
N VAL A 125 -4.96 16.39 15.18
CA VAL A 125 -5.73 17.57 15.57
C VAL A 125 -7.00 17.20 16.34
N TYR A 126 -7.62 16.07 16.02
CA TYR A 126 -8.82 15.62 16.74
C TYR A 126 -8.47 14.99 18.09
N PHE A 127 -7.34 14.28 18.22
CA PHE A 127 -6.84 13.79 19.52
C PHE A 127 -6.46 14.93 20.45
N GLN A 128 -5.74 15.94 19.94
CA GLN A 128 -5.38 17.13 20.72
C GLN A 128 -6.63 17.85 21.24
N LYS A 129 -7.65 18.03 20.39
CA LYS A 129 -8.92 18.63 20.82
C LYS A 129 -9.70 17.74 21.79
N ALA A 130 -9.70 16.42 21.60
CA ALA A 130 -10.32 15.49 22.54
C ALA A 130 -9.67 15.59 23.92
N ASN A 131 -8.33 15.68 23.99
CA ASN A 131 -7.60 15.81 25.24
C ASN A 131 -7.85 17.15 25.93
N MET A 132 -7.86 18.26 25.17
CA MET A 132 -8.24 19.58 25.70
C MET A 132 -9.65 19.56 26.31
N TYR A 133 -10.63 18.94 25.64
CA TYR A 133 -11.99 18.84 26.17
C TYR A 133 -12.10 17.88 27.36
N GLN A 134 -11.25 16.85 27.44
CA GLN A 134 -11.15 15.99 28.61
C GLN A 134 -10.69 16.80 29.83
N MET A 135 -9.62 17.60 29.69
CA MET A 135 -9.12 18.44 30.78
C MET A 135 -10.18 19.44 31.27
N LEU A 136 -10.93 20.06 30.34
CA LEU A 136 -12.04 20.94 30.70
C LEU A 136 -13.18 20.19 31.40
N ALA A 137 -13.53 18.98 30.93
CA ALA A 137 -14.54 18.16 31.59
C ALA A 137 -14.12 17.77 33.01
N GLU A 138 -12.85 17.37 33.22
CA GLU A 138 -12.30 17.04 34.54
C GLU A 138 -12.32 18.26 35.48
N TYR A 139 -11.93 19.43 34.99
CA TYR A 139 -11.99 20.68 35.76
C TYR A 139 -13.40 21.00 36.26
N TYR A 140 -14.42 20.87 35.39
CA TYR A 140 -15.80 21.19 35.76
C TYR A 140 -16.53 20.06 36.49
N LYS A 141 -15.93 18.88 36.66
CA LYS A 141 -16.57 17.67 37.21
C LYS A 141 -17.29 17.87 38.55
N TYR A 142 -16.72 18.71 39.42
CA TYR A 142 -17.27 18.99 40.75
C TYR A 142 -17.70 20.46 40.93
N VAL A 143 -17.52 21.30 39.91
CA VAL A 143 -17.75 22.75 39.99
C VAL A 143 -19.00 23.16 39.21
N ASN A 144 -19.22 22.57 38.04
CA ASN A 144 -20.39 22.89 37.22
C ASN A 144 -20.81 21.64 36.40
N PRO A 145 -21.85 20.91 36.83
CA PRO A 145 -22.30 19.69 36.17
C PRO A 145 -22.72 19.88 34.71
N GLU A 146 -23.34 21.00 34.35
CA GLU A 146 -23.77 21.27 32.97
C GLU A 146 -22.57 21.46 32.03
N LEU A 147 -21.55 22.20 32.48
CA LEU A 147 -20.31 22.37 31.73
C LEU A 147 -19.51 21.07 31.66
N HIS A 148 -19.47 20.28 32.72
CA HIS A 148 -18.87 18.94 32.70
C HIS A 148 -19.48 18.10 31.59
N VAL A 149 -20.81 17.96 31.57
CA VAL A 149 -21.55 17.18 30.56
C VAL A 149 -21.28 17.73 29.15
N LYS A 150 -21.33 19.06 28.96
CA LYS A 150 -21.03 19.71 27.68
C LYS A 150 -19.63 19.39 27.16
N TYR A 151 -18.60 19.51 27.99
CA TYR A 151 -17.22 19.25 27.58
C TYR A 151 -16.93 17.76 27.42
N TYR A 152 -17.56 16.91 28.23
CA TYR A 152 -17.52 15.46 28.08
C TYR A 152 -18.10 15.01 26.71
N TYR A 153 -19.25 15.55 26.30
CA TYR A 153 -19.79 15.29 24.96
C TYR A 153 -18.89 15.81 23.84
N LYS A 154 -18.24 16.96 24.02
CA LYS A 154 -17.26 17.47 23.04
C LYS A 154 -16.04 16.56 22.94
N HIS A 155 -15.54 16.04 24.06
CA HIS A 155 -14.47 15.05 24.10
C HIS A 155 -14.86 13.80 23.31
N LEU A 156 -16.03 13.19 23.60
CA LEU A 156 -16.53 12.02 22.88
C LEU A 156 -16.71 12.27 21.39
N ASN A 157 -17.22 13.43 20.99
CA ASN A 157 -17.38 13.79 19.58
C ASN A 157 -16.02 13.90 18.86
N HIS A 158 -15.00 14.45 19.52
CA HIS A 158 -13.66 14.56 18.91
C HIS A 158 -12.93 13.22 18.90
N LEU A 159 -13.17 12.35 19.88
CA LEU A 159 -12.68 10.98 19.88
C LEU A 159 -13.35 10.14 18.77
N LYS A 160 -14.66 10.33 18.56
CA LYS A 160 -15.39 9.78 17.40
C LYS A 160 -14.83 10.30 16.08
N LYS A 161 -14.56 11.60 15.95
CA LYS A 161 -13.94 12.17 14.75
C LYS A 161 -12.52 11.68 14.54
N ALA A 162 -11.73 11.54 15.60
CA ALA A 162 -10.35 11.03 15.56
C ALA A 162 -10.33 9.57 15.09
N THR A 163 -11.19 8.71 15.67
CA THR A 163 -11.34 7.30 15.26
C THR A 163 -11.95 7.16 13.87
N GLN A 164 -12.88 8.04 13.46
CA GLN A 164 -13.42 8.08 12.10
C GLN A 164 -12.40 8.59 11.09
N SER A 165 -11.57 9.59 11.42
CA SER A 165 -10.44 10.00 10.59
C SER A 165 -9.37 8.92 10.55
N PHE A 166 -9.17 8.15 11.63
CA PHE A 166 -8.35 6.94 11.61
C PHE A 166 -8.94 5.88 10.70
N ARG A 167 -10.28 5.72 10.67
CA ARG A 167 -10.94 4.86 9.70
C ARG A 167 -10.73 5.37 8.27
N ILE A 168 -10.91 6.67 8.00
CA ILE A 168 -10.73 7.27 6.67
C ILE A 168 -9.24 7.28 6.23
N ASN A 169 -8.29 7.38 7.16
CA ASN A 169 -6.86 7.22 6.90
C ASN A 169 -6.43 5.75 6.87
N ALA A 170 -7.17 4.85 7.53
CA ALA A 170 -7.07 3.41 7.32
C ALA A 170 -7.65 3.01 5.96
N TRP A 171 -8.57 3.81 5.39
CA TRP A 171 -8.97 3.73 3.99
C TRP A 171 -7.98 4.42 3.02
N GLN A 172 -6.87 4.99 3.52
CA GLN A 172 -5.71 5.39 2.70
C GLN A 172 -4.43 4.59 3.02
N HIS A 173 -4.43 3.74 4.06
CA HIS A 173 -3.36 2.78 4.37
C HIS A 173 -3.86 1.39 4.79
N GLN A 174 -4.90 0.90 4.12
CA GLN A 174 -5.05 -0.54 3.83
C GLN A 174 -4.96 -0.76 2.31
N PHE A 175 -3.94 -0.18 1.68
CA PHE A 175 -3.09 -1.04 0.88
C PHE A 175 -2.27 -1.87 1.88
N VAL A 176 -2.89 -2.89 2.50
CA VAL A 176 -2.10 -4.10 2.69
C VAL A 176 -1.81 -4.48 1.26
N GLN A 177 -0.64 -4.08 0.74
CA GLN A 177 -0.12 -4.75 -0.44
C GLN A 177 -0.25 -6.22 -0.08
N PRO A 178 -1.08 -7.02 -0.79
CA PRO A 178 -1.20 -8.43 -0.46
C PRO A 178 0.24 -8.92 -0.45
N VAL A 179 0.77 -9.27 0.72
CA VAL A 179 2.17 -9.67 0.83
C VAL A 179 2.18 -11.04 0.18
N PRO A 180 2.59 -11.13 -1.10
CA PRO A 180 2.38 -12.36 -1.83
C PRO A 180 3.25 -13.42 -1.14
N GLY A 181 2.78 -14.65 -1.14
CA GLY A 181 3.72 -15.75 -0.97
C GLY A 181 4.67 -15.79 -2.17
N ARG A 182 5.75 -16.53 -2.03
CA ARG A 182 6.81 -16.63 -3.03
C ARG A 182 7.05 -18.11 -3.29
N LEU A 183 6.92 -18.53 -4.54
CA LEU A 183 7.17 -19.91 -4.97
C LEU A 183 8.42 -19.95 -5.84
N ARG A 184 9.35 -20.84 -5.53
CA ARG A 184 10.48 -21.20 -6.40
C ARG A 184 10.37 -22.66 -6.77
N PHE A 185 10.64 -22.99 -8.03
CA PHE A 185 10.75 -24.38 -8.47
C PHE A 185 12.22 -24.85 -8.46
N LEU A 186 12.44 -26.11 -8.09
CA LEU A 186 13.72 -26.80 -8.17
C LEU A 186 13.53 -28.18 -8.81
N HIS A 187 14.29 -28.46 -9.87
CA HIS A 187 14.38 -29.81 -10.41
C HIS A 187 15.53 -30.59 -9.75
N ALA A 188 15.21 -31.47 -8.81
CA ALA A 188 16.18 -32.27 -8.04
C ALA A 188 15.98 -33.79 -8.22
N SER A 189 15.37 -34.22 -9.33
CA SER A 189 15.27 -35.64 -9.70
C SER A 189 16.43 -35.95 -10.65
N PRO A 190 17.38 -36.81 -10.24
CA PRO A 190 18.68 -36.96 -10.91
C PRO A 190 18.62 -37.69 -12.25
N ASP A 191 17.60 -38.50 -12.48
CA ASP A 191 17.42 -39.39 -13.62
C ASP A 191 16.18 -39.04 -14.47
N ALA A 192 15.41 -38.02 -14.08
CA ALA A 192 14.28 -37.53 -14.86
C ALA A 192 14.73 -36.64 -16.03
N PRO A 193 13.99 -36.68 -17.15
CA PRO A 193 14.23 -35.76 -18.25
C PRO A 193 13.95 -34.32 -17.82
N ASN A 194 14.43 -33.36 -18.60
CA ASN A 194 14.05 -31.96 -18.43
C ASN A 194 12.53 -31.81 -18.33
N VAL A 195 12.07 -30.82 -17.56
CA VAL A 195 10.65 -30.68 -17.24
C VAL A 195 10.07 -29.33 -17.62
N ASP A 196 8.79 -29.34 -17.97
CA ASP A 196 7.94 -28.15 -18.04
C ASP A 196 7.06 -28.10 -16.78
N VAL A 197 6.95 -26.91 -16.18
CA VAL A 197 6.25 -26.71 -14.91
C VAL A 197 5.03 -25.84 -15.14
N TYR A 198 3.88 -26.32 -14.70
CA TYR A 198 2.59 -25.67 -14.82
C TYR A 198 1.99 -25.40 -13.44
N LEU A 199 1.41 -24.22 -13.27
CA LEU A 199 0.68 -23.81 -12.08
C LEU A 199 -0.75 -23.46 -12.51
N ASP A 200 -1.75 -24.16 -11.99
CA ASP A 200 -3.16 -24.04 -12.39
C ASP A 200 -3.37 -24.11 -13.92
N GLY A 201 -2.61 -24.98 -14.58
CA GLY A 201 -2.65 -25.15 -16.04
C GLY A 201 -1.88 -24.10 -16.85
N MET A 202 -1.30 -23.08 -16.22
CA MET A 202 -0.41 -22.11 -16.87
C MET A 202 1.06 -22.52 -16.75
N ARG A 203 1.78 -22.59 -17.87
CA ARG A 203 3.23 -22.89 -17.85
C ARG A 203 4.01 -21.73 -17.22
N ILE A 204 4.74 -22.00 -16.15
CA ILE A 204 5.58 -21.03 -15.43
C ILE A 204 7.08 -21.23 -15.72
N HIS A 205 7.50 -22.45 -16.03
CA HIS A 205 8.86 -22.75 -16.47
C HIS A 205 8.84 -23.76 -17.63
N GLN A 206 9.85 -23.67 -18.50
CA GLN A 206 9.98 -24.54 -19.67
C GLN A 206 11.41 -25.10 -19.74
N ASN A 207 11.52 -26.38 -20.09
CA ASN A 207 12.79 -27.08 -20.30
C ASN A 207 13.77 -26.93 -19.13
N VAL A 208 13.26 -27.00 -17.90
CA VAL A 208 14.07 -26.93 -16.68
C VAL A 208 14.95 -28.17 -16.61
N THR A 209 16.26 -27.97 -16.52
CA THR A 209 17.26 -29.04 -16.42
C THR A 209 17.53 -29.46 -14.98
N TYR A 210 18.22 -30.58 -14.78
CA TYR A 210 18.58 -31.05 -13.44
C TYR A 210 19.43 -30.02 -12.66
N LEU A 211 19.01 -29.73 -11.43
CA LEU A 211 19.51 -28.69 -10.51
C LEU A 211 19.31 -27.25 -10.96
N GLU A 212 18.56 -27.02 -12.03
CA GLU A 212 18.15 -25.69 -12.40
C GLU A 212 17.08 -25.17 -11.44
N THR A 213 17.23 -23.92 -11.03
CA THR A 213 16.32 -23.22 -10.15
C THR A 213 15.84 -21.94 -10.80
N GLY A 214 14.54 -21.67 -10.70
CA GLY A 214 13.97 -20.38 -11.08
C GLY A 214 14.07 -19.34 -9.96
N ASP A 215 13.74 -18.09 -10.30
CA ASP A 215 13.47 -17.04 -9.32
C ASP A 215 12.17 -17.29 -8.55
N PHE A 216 12.01 -16.59 -7.43
CA PHE A 216 10.76 -16.62 -6.68
C PHE A 216 9.63 -15.91 -7.43
N LEU A 217 8.60 -16.66 -7.81
CA LEU A 217 7.36 -16.16 -8.38
C LEU A 217 6.44 -15.63 -7.26
N PRO A 218 6.07 -14.33 -7.25
CA PRO A 218 5.01 -13.83 -6.38
C PRO A 218 3.68 -14.48 -6.70
N LEU A 219 3.04 -15.06 -5.69
CA LEU A 219 1.69 -15.62 -5.79
C LEU A 219 0.82 -15.09 -4.63
N PRO A 220 -0.46 -14.78 -4.86
CA PRO A 220 -1.42 -14.61 -3.78
C PRO A 220 -1.39 -15.81 -2.81
N GLU A 221 -1.84 -15.58 -1.57
CA GLU A 221 -2.07 -16.71 -0.68
C GLU A 221 -3.19 -17.58 -1.23
N GLY A 222 -3.04 -18.91 -1.15
CA GLY A 222 -4.01 -19.83 -1.74
C GLY A 222 -3.48 -21.24 -1.96
N GLN A 223 -4.34 -22.09 -2.50
CA GLN A 223 -3.96 -23.42 -2.99
C GLN A 223 -3.81 -23.38 -4.49
N TYR A 224 -2.74 -23.99 -4.99
CA TYR A 224 -2.41 -24.06 -6.40
C TYR A 224 -2.18 -25.51 -6.79
N GLN A 225 -2.60 -25.87 -7.99
CA GLN A 225 -2.27 -27.14 -8.62
C GLN A 225 -0.92 -27.00 -9.33
N LEU A 226 0.08 -27.75 -8.89
CA LEU A 226 1.38 -27.81 -9.54
C LEU A 226 1.48 -29.11 -10.35
N ASP A 227 1.61 -28.97 -11.66
CA ASP A 227 1.75 -30.08 -12.61
C ASP A 227 3.10 -29.99 -13.31
N ILE A 228 3.82 -31.12 -13.33
CA ILE A 228 5.17 -31.21 -13.88
C ILE A 228 5.15 -32.26 -14.99
N TYR A 229 5.51 -31.86 -16.20
CA TYR A 229 5.54 -32.74 -17.37
C TYR A 229 6.97 -32.88 -17.89
N PRO A 230 7.29 -33.97 -18.61
CA PRO A 230 8.50 -33.99 -19.43
C PRO A 230 8.46 -32.83 -20.44
N SER A 231 9.60 -32.18 -20.65
CA SER A 231 9.75 -31.02 -21.53
C SER A 231 9.19 -31.30 -22.93
N GLY A 232 8.32 -30.41 -23.42
CA GLY A 232 7.68 -30.55 -24.72
C GLY A 232 6.56 -31.60 -24.79
N GLN A 233 6.17 -32.22 -23.66
CA GLN A 233 5.05 -33.15 -23.56
C GLN A 233 3.99 -32.60 -22.60
N MET A 234 2.71 -32.92 -22.86
CA MET A 234 1.58 -32.50 -22.00
C MET A 234 0.60 -33.63 -21.66
N ILE A 235 0.94 -34.88 -22.01
CA ILE A 235 0.00 -36.02 -21.90
C ILE A 235 0.23 -36.77 -20.58
N HIS A 236 1.48 -37.10 -20.25
CA HIS A 236 1.84 -37.85 -19.06
C HIS A 236 2.55 -36.95 -18.06
N THR A 237 1.91 -36.69 -16.92
CA THR A 237 2.49 -35.88 -15.85
C THR A 237 3.48 -36.72 -15.03
N ILE A 238 4.66 -36.17 -14.74
CA ILE A 238 5.64 -36.75 -13.81
C ILE A 238 5.11 -36.61 -12.38
N VAL A 239 4.71 -35.40 -11.97
CA VAL A 239 4.03 -35.16 -10.69
C VAL A 239 2.91 -34.17 -10.85
N SER A 240 1.76 -34.49 -10.25
CA SER A 240 0.59 -33.60 -10.13
C SER A 240 0.23 -33.51 -8.66
N SER A 241 0.28 -32.33 -8.07
CA SER A 241 -0.01 -32.15 -6.64
C SER A 241 -0.50 -30.75 -6.30
N LYS A 242 -1.32 -30.65 -5.25
CA LYS A 242 -1.73 -29.36 -4.69
C LYS A 242 -0.69 -28.85 -3.72
N ILE A 243 -0.27 -27.60 -3.89
CA ILE A 243 0.59 -26.88 -2.96
C ILE A 243 -0.18 -25.73 -2.32
N THR A 244 0.15 -25.40 -1.08
CA THR A 244 -0.44 -24.27 -0.36
C THR A 244 0.61 -23.17 -0.20
N ILE A 245 0.28 -21.97 -0.67
CA ILE A 245 1.12 -20.78 -0.54
C ILE A 245 0.53 -19.91 0.57
N GLY A 246 1.30 -19.70 1.63
CA GLY A 246 0.92 -18.81 2.72
C GLY A 246 1.35 -17.36 2.46
N ARG A 247 0.61 -16.40 3.02
CA ARG A 247 0.94 -14.97 2.96
C ARG A 247 2.36 -14.68 3.42
N GLY A 248 3.14 -14.02 2.56
CA GLY A 248 4.53 -13.64 2.82
C GLY A 248 5.47 -14.80 3.13
N ARG A 249 5.08 -16.05 2.83
CA ARG A 249 5.95 -17.23 3.00
C ARG A 249 6.74 -17.47 1.72
N PHE A 250 7.98 -17.89 1.88
CA PHE A 250 8.83 -18.36 0.80
C PHE A 250 8.78 -19.89 0.77
N LEU A 251 8.49 -20.45 -0.39
CA LEU A 251 8.34 -21.88 -0.59
C LEU A 251 9.19 -22.32 -1.78
N THR A 252 10.07 -23.29 -1.59
CA THR A 252 10.73 -24.01 -2.67
C THR A 252 9.97 -25.31 -2.91
N ALA A 253 9.39 -25.49 -4.09
CA ALA A 253 8.80 -26.75 -4.54
C ALA A 253 9.85 -27.51 -5.37
N ALA A 254 10.30 -28.64 -4.84
CA ALA A 254 11.33 -29.47 -5.47
C ALA A 254 10.75 -30.79 -5.96
N VAL A 255 10.96 -31.13 -7.23
CA VAL A 255 10.74 -32.51 -7.71
C VAL A 255 12.00 -33.33 -7.46
N THR A 256 11.85 -34.49 -6.82
CA THR A 256 12.92 -35.43 -6.44
C THR A 256 12.41 -36.85 -6.68
N GLY A 257 13.23 -37.87 -6.41
CA GLY A 257 12.90 -39.26 -6.69
C GLY A 257 13.44 -39.71 -8.02
N HIS A 258 13.32 -41.01 -8.26
CA HIS A 258 13.57 -41.60 -9.58
C HIS A 258 12.44 -41.27 -10.55
N THR A 259 12.71 -41.29 -11.86
CA THR A 259 11.69 -41.10 -12.91
C THR A 259 10.49 -42.02 -12.74
N ASP A 260 10.72 -43.24 -12.26
CA ASP A 260 9.72 -44.28 -12.06
C ASP A 260 8.83 -44.00 -10.84
N ASN A 261 9.34 -43.19 -9.90
CA ASN A 261 8.70 -42.91 -8.62
C ASN A 261 8.97 -41.46 -8.16
N PRO A 262 8.54 -40.46 -8.95
CA PRO A 262 8.85 -39.08 -8.66
C PRO A 262 8.03 -38.59 -7.46
N ARG A 263 8.58 -37.60 -6.76
CA ARG A 263 8.02 -37.02 -5.54
C ARG A 263 8.17 -35.51 -5.58
N LEU A 264 7.09 -34.81 -5.25
CA LEU A 264 7.15 -33.38 -4.95
C LEU A 264 7.40 -33.19 -3.46
N VAL A 265 8.35 -32.33 -3.11
CA VAL A 265 8.64 -31.91 -1.75
C VAL A 265 8.51 -30.39 -1.69
N THR A 266 7.79 -29.88 -0.70
CA THR A 266 7.67 -28.45 -0.45
C THR A 266 8.50 -28.08 0.77
N ILE A 267 9.40 -27.12 0.60
CA ILE A 267 10.33 -26.65 1.62
C ILE A 267 9.98 -25.21 1.93
N THR A 268 9.62 -24.93 3.18
CA THR A 268 9.45 -23.55 3.63
C THR A 268 10.83 -22.94 3.86
N GLU A 269 11.07 -21.79 3.25
CA GLU A 269 12.25 -20.97 3.48
C GLU A 269 11.89 -19.87 4.48
N ASP A 270 12.84 -19.51 5.32
CA ASP A 270 12.66 -18.44 6.28
C ASP A 270 13.39 -17.19 5.80
N SER A 271 12.65 -16.12 5.52
CA SER A 271 13.18 -14.85 5.06
C SER A 271 13.65 -13.94 6.19
N LEU A 272 13.40 -14.26 7.46
CA LEU A 272 13.80 -13.42 8.58
C LEU A 272 15.21 -13.80 9.05
N ILE A 273 16.20 -12.98 8.74
CA ILE A 273 17.59 -13.20 9.15
C ILE A 273 17.94 -12.17 10.23
N PRO A 274 18.40 -12.60 11.43
CA PRO A 274 18.90 -11.67 12.43
C PRO A 274 20.10 -10.88 11.90
N ALA A 275 20.15 -9.58 12.21
CA ALA A 275 21.20 -8.70 11.71
C ALA A 275 22.58 -9.14 12.23
N GLY A 276 23.55 -9.30 11.32
CA GLY A 276 24.91 -9.72 11.63
C GLY A 276 25.11 -11.23 11.77
N GLU A 277 24.04 -12.03 11.68
CA GLU A 277 24.09 -13.49 11.76
C GLU A 277 23.87 -14.14 10.39
N ALA A 278 24.17 -15.43 10.30
CA ALA A 278 23.76 -16.28 9.19
C ALA A 278 22.92 -17.44 9.72
N LYS A 279 22.16 -18.11 8.85
CA LYS A 279 21.46 -19.34 9.23
C LYS A 279 21.56 -20.39 8.16
N ILE A 280 21.53 -21.66 8.57
CA ILE A 280 21.74 -22.80 7.68
C ILE A 280 20.68 -23.86 7.90
N LYS A 281 20.25 -24.50 6.82
CA LYS A 281 19.33 -25.63 6.83
C LYS A 281 19.78 -26.66 5.80
N PHE A 282 19.69 -27.94 6.13
CA PHE A 282 19.97 -29.03 5.20
C PHE A 282 18.68 -29.73 4.79
N ILE A 283 18.60 -30.12 3.52
CA ILE A 283 17.46 -30.83 2.94
C ILE A 283 17.98 -32.05 2.21
N HIS A 284 17.45 -33.22 2.51
CA HIS A 284 17.85 -34.45 1.85
C HIS A 284 16.91 -34.78 0.70
N LEU A 285 17.41 -34.65 -0.55
CA LEU A 285 16.69 -34.93 -1.79
C LEU A 285 17.35 -36.02 -2.66
N SER A 286 18.42 -36.66 -2.21
CA SER A 286 18.93 -37.89 -2.83
C SER A 286 17.97 -39.07 -2.58
N PRO A 287 17.46 -39.77 -3.60
CA PRO A 287 16.45 -40.80 -3.43
C PRO A 287 16.98 -42.17 -2.98
N ASP A 288 18.25 -42.44 -3.19
CA ASP A 288 18.91 -43.73 -2.91
C ASP A 288 19.86 -43.69 -1.71
N ALA A 289 20.24 -42.49 -1.25
CA ALA A 289 21.02 -42.34 -0.03
C ALA A 289 20.17 -42.68 1.21
N PRO A 290 20.73 -43.44 2.17
CA PRO A 290 20.13 -43.64 3.50
C PRO A 290 20.02 -42.32 4.28
N SER A 291 19.51 -42.37 5.51
CA SER A 291 19.60 -41.23 6.42
C SER A 291 21.03 -40.72 6.55
N LEU A 292 21.16 -39.39 6.60
CA LEU A 292 22.46 -38.70 6.61
C LEU A 292 22.66 -37.94 7.92
N ASP A 293 23.90 -37.91 8.40
CA ASP A 293 24.33 -37.04 9.49
C ASP A 293 25.16 -35.89 8.89
N ILE A 294 24.89 -34.65 9.33
CA ILE A 294 25.70 -33.49 8.97
C ILE A 294 26.64 -33.19 10.13
N ALA A 295 27.94 -33.21 9.87
CA ALA A 295 28.97 -33.05 10.88
C ALA A 295 29.98 -31.96 10.49
N VAL A 296 30.67 -31.41 11.47
CA VAL A 296 31.93 -30.70 11.22
C VAL A 296 32.96 -31.71 10.76
N LYS A 297 33.80 -31.35 9.79
CA LYS A 297 34.85 -32.24 9.28
C LYS A 297 35.73 -32.77 10.42
N LYS A 298 35.80 -34.11 10.57
CA LYS A 298 36.48 -34.80 11.70
C LYS A 298 36.03 -34.36 13.11
N GLY A 299 34.84 -33.79 13.24
CA GLY A 299 34.28 -33.30 14.50
C GLY A 299 32.91 -33.89 14.80
N ASP A 300 32.14 -33.15 15.60
CA ASP A 300 30.83 -33.55 16.09
C ASP A 300 29.74 -33.48 15.01
N VAL A 301 28.72 -34.31 15.18
CA VAL A 301 27.48 -34.28 14.37
C VAL A 301 26.62 -33.12 14.83
N ILE A 302 26.27 -32.23 13.91
CA ILE A 302 25.39 -31.07 14.12
C ILE A 302 23.93 -31.47 13.93
N PHE A 303 23.64 -32.20 12.84
CA PHE A 303 22.29 -32.64 12.49
C PHE A 303 22.28 -34.15 12.30
N PRO A 304 21.82 -34.93 13.28
CA PRO A 304 21.72 -36.37 13.15
C PRO A 304 20.44 -36.78 12.40
N ASN A 305 20.51 -37.93 11.72
CA ASN A 305 19.39 -38.66 11.13
C ASN A 305 18.47 -37.81 10.24
N LEU A 306 19.07 -37.04 9.33
CA LEU A 306 18.32 -36.34 8.28
C LEU A 306 17.83 -37.38 7.26
N SER A 307 16.53 -37.72 7.33
CA SER A 307 15.92 -38.69 6.42
C SER A 307 15.56 -38.09 5.06
N TYR A 308 15.44 -38.94 4.03
CA TYR A 308 15.00 -38.54 2.70
C TYR A 308 13.68 -37.76 2.69
N ARG A 309 13.63 -36.66 1.92
CA ARG A 309 12.53 -35.69 1.78
C ARG A 309 12.23 -34.88 3.04
N LYS A 310 13.16 -34.86 4.00
CA LYS A 310 13.08 -34.00 5.18
C LYS A 310 14.10 -32.87 5.10
N ALA A 311 13.82 -31.84 5.86
CA ALA A 311 14.70 -30.72 6.12
C ALA A 311 14.97 -30.65 7.61
N THR A 312 16.15 -30.17 7.99
CA THR A 312 16.44 -29.77 9.36
C THR A 312 15.68 -28.49 9.71
N ASP A 313 15.69 -28.11 10.97
CA ASP A 313 15.40 -26.73 11.34
C ASP A 313 16.58 -25.82 10.93
N TYR A 314 16.33 -24.51 10.86
CA TYR A 314 17.40 -23.54 10.69
C TYR A 314 18.25 -23.47 11.95
N LEU A 315 19.57 -23.56 11.78
CA LEU A 315 20.54 -23.25 12.83
C LEU A 315 21.15 -21.88 12.56
N GLY A 316 21.01 -20.97 13.51
CA GLY A 316 21.70 -19.69 13.50
C GLY A 316 23.18 -19.89 13.80
N ILE A 317 24.05 -19.22 13.04
CA ILE A 317 25.50 -19.31 13.15
C ILE A 317 26.13 -17.93 12.98
N MET A 318 27.29 -17.73 13.58
CA MET A 318 28.10 -16.55 13.28
C MET A 318 28.73 -16.69 11.89
N PRO A 319 28.90 -15.57 11.16
CA PRO A 319 29.59 -15.59 9.86
C PRO A 319 31.00 -16.18 10.00
N MET A 320 31.27 -17.26 9.27
CA MET A 320 32.52 -18.00 9.32
C MET A 320 32.72 -18.84 8.06
N THR A 321 33.95 -19.31 7.87
CA THR A 321 34.24 -20.39 6.91
C THR A 321 34.48 -21.67 7.68
N ILE A 322 33.82 -22.76 7.31
CA ILE A 322 33.93 -24.06 7.98
C ILE A 322 33.91 -25.20 6.96
N ASP A 323 34.64 -26.26 7.28
CA ASP A 323 34.54 -27.52 6.55
C ASP A 323 33.50 -28.42 7.22
N LEU A 324 32.49 -28.82 6.45
CA LEU A 324 31.48 -29.77 6.87
C LEU A 324 31.64 -31.09 6.11
N GLU A 325 31.06 -32.14 6.65
CA GLU A 325 30.96 -33.42 5.97
C GLU A 325 29.59 -34.05 6.23
N VAL A 326 29.14 -34.81 5.24
CA VAL A 326 27.91 -35.60 5.31
C VAL A 326 28.33 -37.05 5.49
N ARG A 327 27.83 -37.68 6.55
CA ARG A 327 28.11 -39.07 6.91
C ARG A 327 26.85 -39.92 6.76
N LEU A 328 27.02 -41.23 6.61
CA LEU A 328 25.90 -42.16 6.83
C LEU A 328 25.46 -42.09 8.30
N SER A 329 24.14 -42.05 8.52
CA SER A 329 23.63 -41.79 9.86
C SER A 329 24.04 -42.86 10.86
N GLY A 330 24.57 -42.43 12.01
CA GLY A 330 25.06 -43.30 13.07
C GLY A 330 26.42 -43.95 12.80
N THR A 331 27.12 -43.60 11.71
CA THR A 331 28.48 -44.08 11.42
C THR A 331 29.46 -42.92 11.20
N ALA A 332 30.75 -43.27 11.06
CA ALA A 332 31.80 -42.31 10.71
C ALA A 332 32.06 -42.25 9.19
N ASP A 333 31.27 -42.96 8.38
CA ASP A 333 31.51 -43.11 6.94
C ASP A 333 31.08 -41.84 6.22
N VAL A 334 32.05 -41.11 5.66
CA VAL A 334 31.81 -39.88 4.93
C VAL A 334 31.36 -40.21 3.50
N VAL A 335 30.20 -39.67 3.09
CA VAL A 335 29.63 -39.83 1.75
C VAL A 335 29.74 -38.57 0.89
N LEU A 336 29.89 -37.40 1.51
CA LEU A 336 30.09 -36.14 0.80
C LEU A 336 30.89 -35.17 1.68
N ASN A 337 31.96 -34.60 1.12
CA ASN A 337 32.73 -33.53 1.75
C ASN A 337 32.21 -32.17 1.28
N LEU A 338 32.06 -31.23 2.22
CA LEU A 338 31.60 -29.86 1.99
C LEU A 338 32.70 -28.90 2.48
N GLU A 339 33.72 -28.72 1.65
CA GLU A 339 34.90 -27.92 2.01
C GLU A 339 34.68 -26.42 1.77
N GLN A 340 35.34 -25.61 2.61
CA GLN A 340 35.40 -24.15 2.50
C GLN A 340 34.03 -23.47 2.45
N PHE A 341 33.07 -23.98 3.21
CA PHE A 341 31.72 -23.44 3.22
C PHE A 341 31.72 -22.07 3.91
N GLN A 342 31.46 -21.01 3.13
CA GLN A 342 31.49 -19.65 3.62
C GLN A 342 30.09 -19.15 3.96
N PHE A 343 29.89 -18.83 5.24
CA PHE A 343 28.68 -18.23 5.76
C PHE A 343 28.90 -16.73 5.95
N ASN A 344 28.25 -15.94 5.11
CA ASN A 344 28.30 -14.50 5.16
C ASN A 344 27.18 -13.96 6.06
N LYS A 345 27.44 -12.83 6.73
CA LYS A 345 26.42 -12.12 7.51
C LYS A 345 25.17 -11.83 6.67
N ASP A 346 24.03 -11.74 7.35
CA ASP A 346 22.75 -11.35 6.78
C ASP A 346 22.25 -12.29 5.66
N ASN A 347 22.67 -13.57 5.66
CA ASN A 347 22.28 -14.57 4.67
C ASN A 347 21.67 -15.83 5.29
N ALA A 348 20.67 -16.38 4.61
CA ALA A 348 20.09 -17.69 4.90
C ALA A 348 20.48 -18.71 3.82
N TYR A 349 21.06 -19.83 4.24
CA TYR A 349 21.53 -20.89 3.37
C TYR A 349 20.63 -22.12 3.49
N SER A 350 20.07 -22.56 2.36
CA SER A 350 19.38 -23.84 2.22
C SER A 350 20.22 -24.77 1.36
N VAL A 351 20.75 -25.83 1.97
CA VAL A 351 21.65 -26.80 1.33
C VAL A 351 20.88 -28.06 0.99
N PHE A 352 20.63 -28.27 -0.30
CA PHE A 352 19.93 -29.43 -0.83
C PHE A 352 20.95 -30.52 -1.18
N LEU A 353 20.91 -31.65 -0.48
CA LEU A 353 21.71 -32.83 -0.79
C LEU A 353 20.98 -33.61 -1.89
N THR A 354 21.55 -33.60 -3.09
CA THR A 354 20.94 -34.12 -4.33
C THR A 354 21.86 -35.14 -5.00
N GLY A 355 21.37 -35.84 -6.02
CA GLY A 355 22.14 -36.85 -6.73
C GLY A 355 21.94 -38.25 -6.16
N LEU A 356 22.75 -39.18 -6.66
CA LEU A 356 22.68 -40.59 -6.39
C LEU A 356 23.93 -41.08 -5.66
N THR A 357 23.79 -42.15 -4.91
CA THR A 357 24.88 -42.79 -4.18
C THR A 357 25.61 -43.76 -5.11
N GLY A 358 26.83 -43.41 -5.52
CA GLY A 358 27.67 -44.28 -6.36
C GLY A 358 27.26 -44.35 -7.84
N GLN A 359 26.34 -43.49 -8.30
CA GLN A 359 25.96 -43.33 -9.71
C GLN A 359 26.10 -41.86 -10.14
N ASP A 360 26.13 -41.61 -11.45
CA ASP A 360 26.09 -40.24 -12.00
C ASP A 360 24.63 -39.80 -12.21
N PRO A 361 24.19 -38.61 -11.75
CA PRO A 361 24.96 -37.62 -10.99
C PRO A 361 25.19 -38.04 -9.53
N GLY A 362 26.46 -38.06 -9.12
CA GLY A 362 26.84 -38.40 -7.74
C GLY A 362 26.28 -37.45 -6.70
N LEU A 363 26.21 -37.90 -5.44
CA LEU A 363 25.76 -37.11 -4.30
C LEU A 363 26.52 -35.77 -4.24
N LYS A 364 25.78 -34.67 -4.25
CA LYS A 364 26.33 -33.31 -4.28
C LYS A 364 25.41 -32.29 -3.60
N PRO A 365 25.96 -31.19 -3.07
CA PRO A 365 25.17 -30.11 -2.52
C PRO A 365 24.71 -29.16 -3.65
N LEU A 366 23.47 -28.70 -3.56
CA LEU A 366 23.00 -27.47 -4.20
C LEU A 366 22.72 -26.46 -3.11
N ILE A 367 23.37 -25.29 -3.19
CA ILE A 367 23.29 -24.26 -2.15
C ILE A 367 22.45 -23.12 -2.70
N LEU A 368 21.34 -22.82 -2.04
CA LEU A 368 20.52 -21.67 -2.36
C LEU A 368 20.55 -20.67 -1.21
N THR A 369 20.81 -19.41 -1.55
CA THR A 369 20.72 -18.29 -0.62
C THR A 369 19.33 -17.66 -0.74
N SER A 370 18.79 -17.18 0.37
CA SER A 370 17.48 -16.53 0.47
C SER A 370 17.54 -15.21 1.20
#